data_AF-A0A917P8J1-F1
#
_entry.id   AF-A0A917P8J1-F1
#
_cell.length_a   1.000
_cell.length_b   1.000
_cell.length_c   1.000
_cell.angle_alpha   90.00
_cell.angle_beta   90.00
_cell.angle_gamma   90.00
#
_symmetry.space_group_name_H-M   'P 1'
#
loop_
_entity.id
_entity.type
_entity.pdbx_description
1 polymer ?
#
loop_
_entity_poly.entity_id
_entity_poly.type
_entity_poly.pdbx_seq_one_letter_code
_entity_poly.pdbx_strand_id
1 'polypeptide(L)'
;MRGGYALSVRPLLPARCLRALGLTACWLAVTGLTGLNAARALTPADTRAAAALVAAYPAFLQGVTDRDLLWRDGTRMALARAPAGTYTQRLDAPGLLDQLDARYPACSPLSAPAFLADPGRTRFTALFQKMYGGTAAAVRAHLRPVDWLGQTVLVTDVNGAASSLRAVAAEVARHPEWRTYAVPSAGTFLWRTVAGTPRRSVHSYGAAIDLHTAHAAYWAWDGYREGERGVRWRNAFPVGLVQTFERHGWIWGGRWYHYDTMHFEYRPELTRACHS
;
A
#
# COMPACT_ATOMS: atom_id res chain seq x y z
N MET A 1 48.17 -23.60 64.19
CA MET A 1 47.08 -24.53 64.55
C MET A 1 46.61 -25.22 63.27
N ARG A 2 46.75 -26.57 63.23
CA ARG A 2 46.07 -27.62 62.43
C ARG A 2 45.48 -27.18 61.07
N GLY A 3 45.98 -27.60 59.90
CA GLY A 3 46.16 -28.99 59.41
C GLY A 3 44.93 -29.38 58.57
N GLY A 4 44.95 -30.03 57.40
CA GLY A 4 45.98 -30.67 56.58
C GLY A 4 45.36 -31.15 55.25
N TYR A 5 46.23 -31.50 54.30
CA TYR A 5 45.97 -32.03 52.95
C TYR A 5 45.46 -33.48 52.96
N ALA A 6 44.77 -33.93 51.89
CA ALA A 6 45.06 -35.22 51.22
C ALA A 6 44.28 -35.41 49.89
N LEU A 7 45.04 -35.64 48.82
CA LEU A 7 44.68 -36.27 47.54
C LEU A 7 45.25 -37.70 47.54
N SER A 8 44.54 -38.70 47.01
CA SER A 8 45.07 -39.98 46.48
C SER A 8 43.91 -40.79 45.82
N VAL A 9 43.77 -40.91 44.49
CA VAL A 9 44.33 -41.90 43.51
C VAL A 9 43.74 -43.34 43.53
N ARG A 10 42.85 -43.63 42.54
CA ARG A 10 42.65 -44.78 41.58
C ARG A 10 42.74 -46.27 42.07
N PRO A 11 42.30 -47.35 41.34
CA PRO A 11 42.02 -47.50 39.87
C PRO A 11 40.90 -48.54 39.44
N LEU A 12 40.86 -48.82 38.11
CA LEU A 12 40.45 -50.05 37.36
C LEU A 12 38.99 -50.31 36.87
N LEU A 13 38.90 -50.53 35.55
CA LEU A 13 37.85 -51.10 34.68
C LEU A 13 37.57 -52.60 35.01
N PRO A 14 36.41 -53.24 34.66
CA PRO A 14 36.04 -53.52 33.26
C PRO A 14 34.53 -53.51 32.90
N ALA A 15 34.30 -53.51 31.59
CA ALA A 15 33.01 -53.70 30.92
C ALA A 15 32.39 -55.08 31.20
N ARG A 16 31.05 -55.15 31.27
CA ARG A 16 30.27 -56.35 30.93
C ARG A 16 28.86 -55.97 30.46
N CYS A 17 28.59 -56.27 29.18
CA CYS A 17 27.25 -56.44 28.63
C CYS A 17 26.48 -57.55 29.36
N LEU A 18 25.14 -57.43 29.45
CA LEU A 18 24.16 -58.41 28.94
C LEU A 18 22.74 -58.14 29.48
N ARG A 19 21.78 -58.03 28.52
CA ARG A 19 20.36 -58.45 28.54
C ARG A 19 19.41 -57.67 29.49
N ALA A 20 18.16 -57.33 29.16
CA ALA A 20 17.23 -57.80 28.13
C ALA A 20 16.12 -56.75 27.85
N LEU A 21 15.70 -56.71 26.58
CA LEU A 21 14.34 -56.55 26.02
C LEU A 21 13.23 -55.91 26.88
N GLY A 22 12.64 -54.83 26.35
CA GLY A 22 11.33 -54.33 26.77
C GLY A 22 10.96 -52.93 26.26
N LEU A 23 11.12 -52.65 24.95
CA LEU A 23 10.65 -51.40 24.35
C LEU A 23 9.15 -51.49 24.07
N THR A 24 8.32 -50.94 24.95
CA THR A 24 6.93 -50.59 24.65
C THR A 24 6.94 -49.33 23.79
N ALA A 25 6.90 -49.49 22.47
CA ALA A 25 6.72 -48.40 21.53
C ALA A 25 5.27 -47.90 21.60
N CYS A 26 5.04 -46.83 22.37
CA CYS A 26 3.78 -46.10 22.37
C CYS A 26 3.72 -45.26 21.09
N TRP A 27 3.06 -45.76 20.05
CA TRP A 27 2.74 -44.99 18.86
C TRP A 27 1.63 -43.98 19.21
N LEU A 28 2.02 -42.80 19.69
CA LEU A 28 1.16 -41.63 19.67
C LEU A 28 1.03 -41.19 18.21
N ALA A 29 -0.05 -41.64 17.56
CA ALA A 29 -0.51 -41.06 16.31
C ALA A 29 -0.92 -39.61 16.59
N VAL A 30 0.04 -38.69 16.45
CA VAL A 30 -0.26 -37.26 16.31
C VAL A 30 -0.96 -37.11 14.96
N THR A 31 -2.27 -37.21 14.97
CA THR A 31 -3.11 -36.75 13.87
C THR A 31 -2.98 -35.24 13.83
N GLY A 32 -1.95 -34.77 13.12
CA GLY A 32 -1.81 -33.38 12.74
C GLY A 32 -3.00 -33.00 11.88
N LEU A 33 -4.06 -32.48 12.51
CA LEU A 33 -5.06 -31.65 11.86
C LEU A 33 -4.35 -30.40 11.36
N THR A 34 -3.67 -30.53 10.23
CA THR A 34 -3.35 -29.39 9.37
C THR A 34 -4.68 -28.90 8.86
N GLY A 35 -5.28 -27.96 9.58
CA GLY A 35 -6.37 -27.14 9.07
C GLY A 35 -5.85 -26.41 7.84
N LEU A 36 -5.96 -27.03 6.67
CA LEU A 36 -5.91 -26.35 5.40
C LEU A 36 -7.07 -25.36 5.43
N ASN A 37 -6.80 -24.12 5.84
CA ASN A 37 -7.71 -23.01 5.64
C ASN A 37 -8.01 -22.98 4.14
N ALA A 38 -9.15 -23.54 3.74
CA ALA A 38 -9.61 -23.50 2.37
C ALA A 38 -9.66 -22.01 1.99
N ALA A 39 -8.80 -21.61 1.06
CA ALA A 39 -8.77 -20.24 0.57
C ALA A 39 -10.17 -19.91 0.07
N ARG A 40 -10.78 -18.89 0.67
CA ARG A 40 -12.14 -18.46 0.33
C ARG A 40 -12.17 -18.00 -1.13
N ALA A 41 -13.11 -18.53 -1.90
CA ALA A 41 -13.31 -18.10 -3.28
C ALA A 41 -13.58 -16.58 -3.37
N LEU A 42 -13.08 -15.95 -4.43
CA LEU A 42 -13.31 -14.53 -4.69
C LEU A 42 -14.79 -14.23 -4.81
N THR A 43 -15.24 -13.13 -4.21
CA THR A 43 -16.58 -12.62 -4.47
C THR A 43 -16.67 -12.02 -5.88
N PRO A 44 -17.88 -11.80 -6.42
CA PRO A 44 -18.03 -11.03 -7.66
C PRO A 44 -17.46 -9.61 -7.58
N ALA A 45 -17.44 -9.01 -6.39
CA ALA A 45 -16.82 -7.70 -6.17
C ALA A 45 -15.30 -7.78 -6.25
N ASP A 46 -14.68 -8.76 -5.59
CA ASP A 46 -13.23 -9.00 -5.65
C ASP A 46 -12.80 -9.27 -7.09
N THR A 47 -13.56 -10.08 -7.84
CA THR A 47 -13.28 -10.41 -9.24
C THR A 47 -13.27 -9.16 -10.13
N ARG A 48 -14.28 -8.29 -9.99
CA ARG A 48 -14.34 -7.03 -10.74
C ARG A 48 -13.20 -6.09 -10.38
N ALA A 49 -12.86 -5.99 -9.10
CA ALA A 49 -11.78 -5.12 -8.64
C ALA A 49 -10.41 -5.63 -9.10
N ALA A 50 -10.18 -6.94 -9.08
CA ALA A 50 -8.97 -7.56 -9.59
C ALA A 50 -8.85 -7.42 -11.12
N ALA A 51 -9.95 -7.55 -11.87
CA ALA A 51 -9.96 -7.24 -13.30
C ALA A 51 -9.66 -5.76 -13.59
N ALA A 52 -10.18 -4.85 -12.74
CA ALA A 52 -9.86 -3.44 -12.81
C ALA A 52 -8.38 -3.16 -12.54
N LEU A 53 -7.76 -3.92 -11.64
CA LEU A 53 -6.32 -3.86 -11.40
C LEU A 53 -5.53 -4.30 -12.65
N VAL A 54 -5.88 -5.44 -13.27
CA VAL A 54 -5.18 -5.97 -14.45
C VAL A 54 -5.20 -4.96 -15.61
N ALA A 55 -6.37 -4.45 -15.95
CA ALA A 55 -6.47 -3.54 -17.10
C ALA A 55 -5.90 -2.14 -16.79
N ALA A 56 -5.65 -1.79 -15.53
CA ALA A 56 -4.96 -0.54 -15.17
C ALA A 56 -3.44 -0.64 -15.30
N TYR A 57 -2.87 -1.84 -15.18
CA TYR A 57 -1.43 -2.09 -15.26
C TYR A 57 -1.08 -3.17 -16.31
N PRO A 58 -1.49 -2.99 -17.58
CA PRO A 58 -1.40 -4.04 -18.59
C PRO A 58 0.03 -4.37 -19.01
N ALA A 59 1.02 -3.51 -18.72
CA ALA A 59 2.44 -3.78 -18.97
C ALA A 59 3.04 -4.81 -17.99
N PHE A 60 2.43 -4.96 -16.80
CA PHE A 60 2.93 -5.83 -15.74
C PHE A 60 2.01 -7.03 -15.47
N LEU A 61 0.70 -6.85 -15.66
CA LEU A 61 -0.31 -7.81 -15.27
C LEU A 61 -0.90 -8.49 -16.50
N GLN A 62 -1.03 -9.81 -16.42
CA GLN A 62 -1.58 -10.66 -17.48
C GLN A 62 -3.06 -10.99 -17.24
N GLY A 63 -3.44 -11.22 -15.98
CA GLY A 63 -4.76 -11.73 -15.66
C GLY A 63 -4.90 -12.09 -14.18
N VAL A 64 -5.99 -12.76 -13.85
CA VAL A 64 -6.29 -13.26 -12.51
C VAL A 64 -6.80 -14.70 -12.61
N THR A 65 -6.59 -15.45 -11.52
CA THR A 65 -7.27 -16.72 -11.25
C THR A 65 -8.17 -16.54 -10.03
N ASP A 66 -8.80 -17.61 -9.56
CA ASP A 66 -9.63 -17.60 -8.34
C ASP A 66 -8.84 -17.30 -7.05
N ARG A 67 -7.51 -17.24 -7.10
CA ARG A 67 -6.66 -17.02 -5.92
C ARG A 67 -5.45 -16.13 -6.15
N ASP A 68 -5.03 -15.94 -7.40
CA ASP A 68 -3.77 -15.28 -7.72
C ASP A 68 -3.95 -14.21 -8.80
N LEU A 69 -3.25 -13.09 -8.62
CA LEU A 69 -2.90 -12.15 -9.67
C LEU A 69 -1.72 -12.72 -10.48
N LEU A 70 -1.85 -12.72 -11.80
CA LEU A 70 -0.85 -13.25 -12.72
C LEU A 70 -0.02 -12.10 -13.32
N TRP A 71 1.29 -12.18 -13.17
CA TRP A 71 2.24 -11.22 -13.73
C TRP A 71 2.76 -11.69 -15.08
N ARG A 72 3.11 -10.74 -15.95
CA ARG A 72 3.68 -11.04 -17.27
C ARG A 72 5.06 -11.68 -17.23
N ASP A 73 5.78 -11.55 -16.12
CA ASP A 73 7.06 -12.22 -15.90
C ASP A 73 6.91 -13.69 -15.45
N GLY A 74 5.68 -14.22 -15.46
CA GLY A 74 5.35 -15.59 -15.07
C GLY A 74 5.15 -15.79 -13.57
N THR A 75 5.41 -14.77 -12.73
CA THR A 75 5.19 -14.86 -11.29
C THR A 75 3.72 -14.68 -10.91
N ARG A 76 3.38 -15.08 -9.67
CA ARG A 76 2.02 -14.98 -9.13
C ARG A 76 2.04 -14.24 -7.81
N MET A 77 0.94 -13.57 -7.49
CA MET A 77 0.76 -12.84 -6.24
C MET A 77 -0.64 -13.15 -5.67
N ALA A 78 -0.70 -13.61 -4.42
CA ALA A 78 -1.95 -14.02 -3.82
C ALA A 78 -2.97 -12.87 -3.72
N LEU A 79 -4.19 -13.13 -4.19
CA LEU A 79 -5.37 -12.32 -3.93
C LEU A 79 -5.93 -12.71 -2.56
N ALA A 80 -5.35 -12.14 -1.52
CA ALA A 80 -5.72 -12.41 -0.14
C ALA A 80 -6.14 -11.13 0.59
N ARG A 81 -6.92 -11.32 1.65
CA ARG A 81 -7.15 -10.30 2.69
C ARG A 81 -6.24 -10.59 3.87
N ALA A 82 -5.87 -9.53 4.59
CA ALA A 82 -5.24 -9.64 5.88
C ALA A 82 -6.19 -10.35 6.85
N PRO A 83 -5.66 -11.00 7.89
CA PRO A 83 -6.48 -11.45 9.01
C PRO A 83 -7.34 -10.29 9.55
N ALA A 84 -8.52 -10.62 10.06
CA ALA A 84 -9.38 -9.63 10.70
C ALA A 84 -8.58 -8.90 11.80
N GLY A 85 -8.62 -7.57 11.76
CA GLY A 85 -7.86 -6.71 12.67
C GLY A 85 -8.51 -5.34 12.78
N THR A 86 -7.90 -4.47 13.57
CA THR A 86 -8.30 -3.06 13.70
C THR A 86 -8.11 -2.32 12.38
N TYR A 87 -8.68 -1.11 12.29
CA TYR A 87 -8.48 -0.23 11.14
C TYR A 87 -6.98 -0.01 10.83
N THR A 88 -6.19 0.35 11.84
CA THR A 88 -4.75 0.59 11.70
C THR A 88 -3.99 -0.67 11.29
N GLN A 89 -4.32 -1.83 11.87
CA GLN A 89 -3.69 -3.10 11.48
C GLN A 89 -3.91 -3.43 9.99
N ARG A 90 -5.12 -3.16 9.46
CA ARG A 90 -5.40 -3.33 8.03
C ARG A 90 -4.64 -2.34 7.14
N LEU A 91 -4.32 -1.14 7.63
CA LEU A 91 -3.48 -0.19 6.90
C LEU A 91 -2.01 -0.59 6.91
N ASP A 92 -1.51 -1.10 8.02
CA ASP A 92 -0.09 -1.40 8.22
C ASP A 92 0.32 -2.74 7.57
N ALA A 93 -0.57 -3.73 7.55
CA ALA A 93 -0.32 -5.06 6.97
C ALA A 93 -1.52 -5.59 6.16
N PRO A 94 -1.94 -4.89 5.08
CA PRO A 94 -3.04 -5.36 4.22
C PRO A 94 -2.64 -6.57 3.38
N GLY A 95 -3.65 -7.32 2.94
CA GLY A 95 -3.56 -8.16 1.75
C GLY A 95 -3.92 -7.37 0.48
N LEU A 96 -3.68 -7.97 -0.69
CA LEU A 96 -3.99 -7.32 -1.98
C LEU A 96 -5.48 -7.03 -2.15
N LEU A 97 -6.39 -7.88 -1.65
CA LEU A 97 -7.83 -7.62 -1.73
C LEU A 97 -8.28 -6.47 -0.82
N ASP A 98 -7.60 -6.22 0.30
CA ASP A 98 -7.95 -5.08 1.17
C ASP A 98 -7.66 -3.73 0.50
N GLN A 99 -6.62 -3.66 -0.34
CA GLN A 99 -6.34 -2.49 -1.18
C GLN A 99 -7.48 -2.20 -2.17
N LEU A 100 -8.19 -3.25 -2.61
CA LEU A 100 -9.21 -3.19 -3.67
C LEU A 100 -10.64 -3.07 -3.12
N ASP A 101 -10.83 -3.17 -1.81
CA ASP A 101 -12.14 -3.29 -1.18
C ASP A 101 -12.94 -1.98 -1.17
N ALA A 102 -12.24 -0.86 -0.92
CA ALA A 102 -12.87 0.45 -0.82
C ALA A 102 -13.08 1.04 -2.22
N ARG A 103 -14.35 1.24 -2.60
CA ARG A 103 -14.69 1.96 -3.83
C ARG A 103 -14.30 3.43 -3.72
N TYR A 104 -13.54 3.90 -4.69
CA TYR A 104 -13.20 5.32 -4.81
C TYR A 104 -14.30 6.06 -5.60
N PRO A 105 -14.88 7.15 -5.06
CA PRO A 105 -15.99 7.87 -5.71
C PRO A 105 -15.47 8.89 -6.75
N ALA A 106 -14.74 8.40 -7.76
CA ALA A 106 -14.14 9.21 -8.81
C ALA A 106 -15.22 10.03 -9.55
N CYS A 107 -14.96 11.32 -9.80
CA CYS A 107 -15.83 12.26 -10.48
C CYS A 107 -17.21 12.52 -9.86
N SER A 108 -17.55 11.88 -8.73
CA SER A 108 -18.74 12.18 -7.95
C SER A 108 -18.65 13.58 -7.30
N PRO A 109 -19.80 14.20 -6.95
CA PRO A 109 -19.80 15.42 -6.14
C PRO A 109 -18.93 15.30 -4.88
N LEU A 110 -18.32 16.40 -4.45
CA LEU A 110 -17.53 16.41 -3.22
C LEU A 110 -18.46 16.40 -2.01
N SER A 111 -18.23 15.48 -1.08
CA SER A 111 -18.95 15.39 0.19
C SER A 111 -18.00 14.93 1.29
N ALA A 112 -18.34 15.24 2.55
CA ALA A 112 -17.61 14.72 3.70
C ALA A 112 -17.60 13.17 3.67
N PRO A 113 -16.43 12.52 3.76
CA PRO A 113 -16.36 11.06 3.75
C PRO A 113 -16.98 10.45 5.01
N ALA A 114 -17.58 9.26 4.87
CA ALA A 114 -18.10 8.51 5.99
C ALA A 114 -16.97 8.05 6.94
N PHE A 115 -17.32 7.68 8.18
CA PHE A 115 -16.35 7.22 9.17
C PHE A 115 -15.48 6.06 8.63
N LEU A 116 -14.16 6.24 8.64
CA LEU A 116 -13.14 5.32 8.12
C LEU A 116 -13.24 5.01 6.60
N ALA A 117 -13.99 5.82 5.85
CA ALA A 117 -13.99 5.74 4.40
C ALA A 117 -12.72 6.40 3.85
N ASP A 118 -11.69 5.58 3.66
CA ASP A 118 -10.35 6.00 3.25
C ASP A 118 -9.91 5.32 1.93
N PRO A 119 -10.68 5.43 0.84
CA PRO A 119 -10.44 4.67 -0.39
C PRO A 119 -9.06 5.00 -0.99
N GLY A 120 -8.22 3.97 -1.12
CA GLY A 120 -6.84 4.10 -1.62
C GLY A 120 -5.76 4.27 -0.53
N ARG A 121 -6.10 4.50 0.75
CA ARG A 121 -5.10 4.55 1.84
C ARG A 121 -4.55 3.16 2.21
N THR A 122 -5.35 2.11 2.03
CA THR A 122 -4.90 0.71 2.15
C THR A 122 -4.05 0.35 0.93
N ARG A 123 -2.77 0.00 1.17
CA ARG A 123 -1.78 -0.21 0.10
C ARG A 123 -0.97 -1.47 0.34
N PHE A 124 -1.13 -2.45 -0.54
CA PHE A 124 -0.32 -3.65 -0.58
C PHE A 124 1.05 -3.34 -1.20
N THR A 125 2.00 -2.98 -0.34
CA THR A 125 3.33 -2.45 -0.72
C THR A 125 4.08 -3.35 -1.71
N ALA A 126 3.94 -4.67 -1.62
CA ALA A 126 4.63 -5.62 -2.51
C ALA A 126 4.22 -5.47 -3.99
N LEU A 127 2.95 -5.14 -4.27
CA LEU A 127 2.47 -4.85 -5.63
C LEU A 127 3.22 -3.64 -6.22
N PHE A 128 3.31 -2.55 -5.47
CA PHE A 128 3.97 -1.32 -5.92
C PHE A 128 5.48 -1.47 -6.03
N GLN A 129 6.13 -2.14 -5.07
CA GLN A 129 7.57 -2.41 -5.15
C GLN A 129 7.93 -3.21 -6.39
N LYS A 130 7.10 -4.18 -6.79
CA LYS A 130 7.35 -5.00 -7.97
C LYS A 130 7.17 -4.24 -9.28
N MET A 131 6.27 -3.26 -9.36
CA MET A 131 6.11 -2.41 -10.55
C MET A 131 7.10 -1.25 -10.61
N TYR A 132 7.23 -0.50 -9.52
CA TYR A 132 7.94 0.79 -9.49
C TYR A 132 9.39 0.68 -9.02
N GLY A 133 9.75 -0.37 -8.26
CA GLY A 133 11.07 -0.58 -7.69
C GLY A 133 11.05 -0.71 -6.16
N GLY A 134 11.90 -1.61 -5.65
CA GLY A 134 12.04 -1.88 -4.21
C GLY A 134 12.98 -0.93 -3.46
N THR A 135 13.72 -0.08 -4.18
CA THR A 135 14.71 0.84 -3.59
C THR A 135 14.60 2.24 -4.20
N ALA A 136 15.12 3.25 -3.48
CA ALA A 136 15.17 4.62 -4.00
C ALA A 136 15.92 4.72 -5.32
N ALA A 137 17.03 3.98 -5.47
CA ALA A 137 17.83 3.98 -6.69
C ALA A 137 17.07 3.38 -7.88
N ALA A 138 16.38 2.26 -7.68
CA ALA A 138 15.55 1.64 -8.71
C ALA A 138 14.43 2.58 -9.17
N VAL A 139 13.72 3.23 -8.24
CA VAL A 139 12.66 4.19 -8.60
C VAL A 139 13.23 5.41 -9.33
N ARG A 140 14.36 5.97 -8.86
CA ARG A 140 15.00 7.14 -9.49
C ARG A 140 15.32 6.92 -10.98
N ALA A 141 15.69 5.70 -11.37
CA ALA A 141 15.98 5.36 -12.76
C ALA A 141 14.76 5.54 -13.70
N HIS A 142 13.55 5.46 -13.15
CA HIS A 142 12.30 5.61 -13.89
C HIS A 142 11.68 7.00 -13.80
N LEU A 143 12.26 7.92 -13.03
CA LEU A 143 11.74 9.29 -12.93
C LEU A 143 12.00 10.07 -14.23
N ARG A 144 11.01 10.87 -14.62
CA ARG A 144 11.07 11.79 -15.75
C ARG A 144 10.66 13.18 -15.31
N PRO A 145 11.31 14.22 -15.87
CA PRO A 145 10.84 15.58 -15.67
C PRO A 145 9.47 15.78 -16.31
N VAL A 146 8.61 16.48 -15.58
CA VAL A 146 7.31 16.98 -16.01
C VAL A 146 7.28 18.47 -15.73
N ASP A 147 6.88 19.28 -16.71
CA ASP A 147 6.57 20.69 -16.49
C ASP A 147 5.20 20.81 -15.82
N TRP A 148 5.22 21.15 -14.53
CA TRP A 148 4.06 21.47 -13.72
C TRP A 148 3.90 22.99 -13.66
N LEU A 149 3.23 23.55 -14.68
CA LEU A 149 2.80 24.95 -14.71
C LEU A 149 3.95 25.96 -14.49
N GLY A 150 5.15 25.64 -15.01
CA GLY A 150 6.39 26.41 -14.88
C GLY A 150 7.37 25.85 -13.86
N GLN A 151 7.02 24.79 -13.11
CA GLN A 151 7.92 24.09 -12.20
C GLN A 151 8.30 22.72 -12.75
N THR A 152 9.59 22.36 -12.74
CA THR A 152 9.98 20.99 -13.06
C THR A 152 9.78 20.09 -11.85
N VAL A 153 8.97 19.04 -12.00
CA VAL A 153 8.79 17.99 -10.99
C VAL A 153 9.21 16.62 -11.55
N LEU A 154 9.55 15.67 -10.68
CA LEU A 154 10.02 14.34 -11.07
C LEU A 154 8.97 13.27 -10.74
N VAL A 155 8.43 12.63 -11.78
CA VAL A 155 7.38 11.62 -11.66
C VAL A 155 7.81 10.35 -12.40
N THR A 156 7.41 9.19 -11.90
CA THR A 156 7.73 7.90 -12.53
C THR A 156 7.07 7.79 -13.90
N ASP A 157 7.80 7.24 -14.88
CA ASP A 157 7.24 6.92 -16.20
C ASP A 157 6.55 5.55 -16.22
N VAL A 158 6.77 4.74 -15.18
CA VAL A 158 6.13 3.43 -15.04
C VAL A 158 4.61 3.60 -15.04
N ASN A 159 3.93 2.74 -15.80
CA ASN A 159 2.47 2.78 -16.01
C ASN A 159 1.96 4.11 -16.59
N GLY A 160 2.82 4.96 -17.15
CA GLY A 160 2.42 6.21 -17.79
C GLY A 160 2.10 7.36 -16.84
N ALA A 161 2.48 7.29 -15.56
CA ALA A 161 2.15 8.32 -14.57
C ALA A 161 2.71 9.72 -14.95
N ALA A 162 3.95 9.80 -15.44
CA ALA A 162 4.54 11.07 -15.90
C ALA A 162 3.78 11.67 -17.10
N SER A 163 3.39 10.83 -18.07
CA SER A 163 2.58 11.27 -19.22
C SER A 163 1.17 11.71 -18.80
N SER A 164 0.56 11.00 -17.85
CA SER A 164 -0.71 11.40 -17.25
C SER A 164 -0.59 12.76 -16.54
N LEU A 165 0.46 13.00 -15.74
CA LEU A 165 0.63 14.30 -15.07
C LEU A 165 0.84 15.45 -16.07
N ARG A 166 1.50 15.20 -17.22
CA ARG A 166 1.57 16.21 -18.29
C ARG A 166 0.19 16.57 -18.83
N ALA A 167 -0.70 15.59 -19.00
CA ALA A 167 -2.07 15.84 -19.45
C ALA A 167 -2.86 16.64 -18.40
N VAL A 168 -2.71 16.32 -17.12
CA VAL A 168 -3.28 17.11 -16.01
C VAL A 168 -2.75 18.55 -16.06
N ALA A 169 -1.44 18.75 -16.18
CA ALA A 169 -0.84 20.09 -16.23
C ALA A 169 -1.37 20.92 -17.40
N ALA A 170 -1.50 20.31 -18.59
CA ALA A 170 -2.06 20.96 -19.77
C ALA A 170 -3.53 21.36 -19.58
N GLU A 171 -4.32 20.53 -18.90
CA GLU A 171 -5.72 20.85 -18.59
C GLU A 171 -5.84 21.94 -17.54
N VAL A 172 -5.09 21.86 -16.44
CA VAL A 172 -5.06 22.88 -15.39
C VAL A 172 -4.57 24.22 -15.92
N ALA A 173 -3.65 24.25 -16.89
CA ALA A 173 -3.18 25.49 -17.51
C ALA A 173 -4.28 26.29 -18.24
N ARG A 174 -5.38 25.63 -18.65
CA ARG A 174 -6.56 26.28 -19.26
C ARG A 174 -7.49 26.92 -18.23
N HIS A 175 -7.21 26.74 -16.95
CA HIS A 175 -8.00 27.24 -15.82
C HIS A 175 -7.11 28.08 -14.88
N PRO A 176 -6.81 29.34 -15.23
CA PRO A 176 -5.96 30.21 -14.44
C PRO A 176 -6.42 30.36 -12.98
N GLU A 177 -7.73 30.26 -12.73
CA GLU A 177 -8.34 30.31 -11.40
C GLU A 177 -7.89 29.16 -10.48
N TRP A 178 -7.42 28.04 -11.03
CA TRP A 178 -6.90 26.91 -10.24
C TRP A 178 -5.42 27.08 -9.86
N ARG A 179 -4.71 28.02 -10.48
CA ARG A 179 -3.26 28.19 -10.30
C ARG A 179 -2.88 28.42 -8.83
N THR A 180 -3.68 29.17 -8.08
CA THR A 180 -3.41 29.45 -6.66
C THR A 180 -3.39 28.18 -5.81
N TYR A 181 -4.16 27.15 -6.18
CA TYR A 181 -4.22 25.85 -5.49
C TYR A 181 -3.16 24.87 -6.00
N ALA A 182 -2.79 24.98 -7.28
CA ALA A 182 -1.89 24.05 -7.95
C ALA A 182 -0.40 24.40 -7.79
N VAL A 183 -0.06 25.68 -7.58
CA VAL A 183 1.32 26.19 -7.56
C VAL A 183 1.59 27.00 -6.29
N PRO A 184 2.76 26.82 -5.64
CA PRO A 184 3.79 25.83 -5.96
C PRO A 184 3.35 24.39 -5.62
N SER A 185 3.87 23.41 -6.34
CA SER A 185 3.86 22.02 -5.87
C SER A 185 4.66 21.92 -4.57
N ALA A 186 4.16 21.11 -3.62
CA ALA A 186 4.84 20.76 -2.39
C ALA A 186 5.71 19.49 -2.49
N GLY A 187 5.83 18.91 -3.69
CA GLY A 187 6.77 17.84 -3.98
C GLY A 187 6.16 16.62 -4.67
N THR A 188 7.03 15.76 -5.21
CA THR A 188 6.66 14.55 -5.95
C THR A 188 7.41 13.32 -5.45
N PHE A 189 8.73 13.25 -5.64
CA PHE A 189 9.53 12.12 -5.19
C PHE A 189 10.23 12.39 -3.85
N LEU A 190 9.94 11.54 -2.85
CA LEU A 190 10.70 11.48 -1.60
C LEU A 190 10.65 10.05 -1.04
N TRP A 191 11.80 9.39 -0.94
CA TRP A 191 11.91 8.04 -0.40
C TRP A 191 11.77 8.05 1.13
N ARG A 192 10.58 7.74 1.64
CA ARG A 192 10.26 7.76 3.08
C ARG A 192 9.09 6.85 3.44
N THR A 193 8.91 6.61 4.73
CA THR A 193 7.63 6.14 5.28
C THR A 193 6.67 7.32 5.51
N VAL A 194 5.39 7.02 5.67
CA VAL A 194 4.40 7.99 6.19
C VAL A 194 4.70 8.23 7.67
N ALA A 195 4.72 9.49 8.09
CA ALA A 195 5.11 9.89 9.44
C ALA A 195 4.27 9.18 10.50
N GLY A 196 4.93 8.59 11.52
CA GLY A 196 4.27 7.85 12.59
C GLY A 196 3.80 6.45 12.23
N THR A 197 4.24 5.89 11.09
CA THR A 197 3.75 4.61 10.58
C THR A 197 4.88 3.77 9.96
N PRO A 198 4.71 2.44 9.83
CA PRO A 198 5.63 1.60 9.06
C PRO A 198 5.40 1.67 7.54
N ARG A 199 4.35 2.38 7.09
CA ARG A 199 3.84 2.34 5.71
C ARG A 199 4.71 3.14 4.76
N ARG A 200 5.09 2.55 3.62
CA ARG A 200 5.82 3.25 2.55
C ARG A 200 4.92 4.33 1.94
N SER A 201 5.42 5.56 1.83
CA SER A 201 4.69 6.66 1.17
C SER A 201 4.68 6.46 -0.34
N VAL A 202 3.58 6.81 -1.03
CA VAL A 202 3.51 6.72 -2.50
C VAL A 202 4.45 7.70 -3.21
N HIS A 203 4.85 8.80 -2.56
CA HIS A 203 5.96 9.65 -3.01
C HIS A 203 7.26 8.86 -3.20
N SER A 204 7.45 7.74 -2.51
CA SER A 204 8.63 6.89 -2.69
C SER A 204 8.65 6.15 -4.02
N TYR A 205 7.52 6.04 -4.71
CA TYR A 205 7.42 5.44 -6.04
C TYR A 205 7.43 6.49 -7.16
N GLY A 206 7.52 7.78 -6.81
CA GLY A 206 7.37 8.87 -7.78
C GLY A 206 5.98 8.93 -8.42
N ALA A 207 4.99 8.29 -7.80
CA ALA A 207 3.62 8.17 -8.30
C ALA A 207 2.64 9.07 -7.52
N ALA A 208 3.14 10.14 -6.90
CA ALA A 208 2.36 11.11 -6.15
C ALA A 208 2.85 12.54 -6.41
N ILE A 209 1.96 13.50 -6.25
CA ILE A 209 2.25 14.93 -6.22
C ILE A 209 1.44 15.58 -5.09
N ASP A 210 2.11 16.42 -4.30
CA ASP A 210 1.44 17.33 -3.38
C ASP A 210 1.36 18.73 -4.04
N LEU A 211 0.18 19.35 -3.98
CA LEU A 211 -0.05 20.71 -4.49
C LEU A 211 0.16 21.76 -3.38
N HIS A 212 -0.34 22.99 -3.58
CA HIS A 212 0.00 24.12 -2.72
C HIS A 212 -0.55 23.96 -1.30
N THR A 213 0.35 23.87 -0.33
CA THR A 213 0.02 23.64 1.09
C THR A 213 -0.69 24.81 1.75
N ALA A 214 -0.56 26.06 1.25
CA ALA A 214 -1.25 27.22 1.82
C ALA A 214 -2.79 27.13 1.72
N HIS A 215 -3.31 26.31 0.79
CA HIS A 215 -4.73 26.05 0.64
C HIS A 215 -5.14 24.64 1.08
N ALA A 216 -4.20 23.88 1.64
CA ALA A 216 -4.43 22.51 2.02
C ALA A 216 -4.90 22.41 3.48
N ALA A 217 -5.78 21.45 3.72
CA ALA A 217 -6.10 20.91 5.01
C ALA A 217 -5.58 19.46 5.10
N TYR A 218 -5.01 19.11 6.25
CA TYR A 218 -4.62 17.75 6.60
C TYR A 218 -5.16 17.41 7.99
N TRP A 219 -5.82 16.27 8.12
CA TRP A 219 -6.52 15.89 9.36
C TRP A 219 -5.61 15.92 10.59
N ALA A 220 -4.36 15.47 10.48
CA ALA A 220 -3.48 15.40 11.65
C ALA A 220 -2.94 16.78 12.09
N TRP A 221 -3.00 17.81 11.23
CA TRP A 221 -2.64 19.18 11.63
C TRP A 221 -3.61 19.76 12.65
N ASP A 222 -4.83 19.22 12.76
CA ASP A 222 -5.80 19.59 13.79
C ASP A 222 -5.63 18.80 15.10
N GLY A 223 -4.64 17.92 15.19
CA GLY A 223 -4.38 17.11 16.39
C GLY A 223 -5.26 15.85 16.52
N TYR A 224 -6.05 15.52 15.50
CA TYR A 224 -6.79 14.26 15.45
C TYR A 224 -5.84 13.04 15.42
N ARG A 225 -6.33 11.89 15.91
CA ARG A 225 -5.61 10.60 15.90
C ARG A 225 -6.15 9.66 14.84
N GLU A 226 -5.30 8.76 14.34
CA GLU A 226 -5.69 7.75 13.34
C GLU A 226 -6.82 6.87 13.90
N GLY A 227 -7.94 6.81 13.19
CA GLY A 227 -9.15 6.09 13.59
C GLY A 227 -10.09 6.87 14.52
N GLU A 228 -9.77 8.12 14.86
CA GLU A 228 -10.61 8.96 15.74
C GLU A 228 -11.97 9.26 15.10
N ARG A 229 -13.03 9.28 15.91
CA ARG A 229 -14.38 9.66 15.46
C ARG A 229 -14.54 11.18 15.47
N GLY A 230 -15.34 11.70 14.54
CA GLY A 230 -15.68 13.13 14.52
C GLY A 230 -14.63 14.03 13.88
N VAL A 231 -13.75 13.47 13.04
CA VAL A 231 -12.82 14.28 12.22
C VAL A 231 -13.63 15.23 11.35
N ARG A 232 -13.45 16.54 11.55
CA ARG A 232 -14.15 17.58 10.79
C ARG A 232 -13.52 17.73 9.41
N TRP A 233 -14.22 17.27 8.37
CA TRP A 233 -13.77 17.42 6.99
C TRP A 233 -13.69 18.88 6.56
N ARG A 234 -12.60 19.24 5.87
CA ARG A 234 -12.36 20.58 5.33
C ARG A 234 -11.72 20.47 3.96
N ASN A 235 -12.11 21.36 3.05
CA ASN A 235 -11.54 21.45 1.72
C ASN A 235 -11.63 22.87 1.18
N ALA A 236 -10.58 23.31 0.49
CA ALA A 236 -10.57 24.53 -0.32
C ALA A 236 -10.28 24.27 -1.80
N PHE A 237 -9.88 23.05 -2.18
CA PHE A 237 -9.52 22.72 -3.55
C PHE A 237 -10.77 22.68 -4.45
N PRO A 238 -10.73 23.36 -5.62
CA PRO A 238 -11.86 23.36 -6.56
C PRO A 238 -12.19 21.95 -7.05
N VAL A 239 -13.49 21.65 -7.15
CA VAL A 239 -13.95 20.34 -7.67
C VAL A 239 -13.44 20.07 -9.08
N GLY A 240 -13.39 21.10 -9.95
CA GLY A 240 -12.87 20.96 -11.32
C GLY A 240 -11.39 20.54 -11.36
N LEU A 241 -10.56 21.08 -10.46
CA LEU A 241 -9.17 20.68 -10.31
C LEU A 241 -9.07 19.21 -9.87
N VAL A 242 -9.81 18.82 -8.83
CA VAL A 242 -9.82 17.45 -8.32
C VAL A 242 -10.27 16.46 -9.41
N GLN A 243 -11.38 16.75 -10.08
CA GLN A 243 -11.91 15.86 -11.11
C GLN A 243 -11.02 15.78 -12.35
N THR A 244 -10.21 16.82 -12.63
CA THR A 244 -9.18 16.75 -13.67
C THR A 244 -8.16 15.65 -13.34
N PHE A 245 -7.65 15.63 -12.12
CA PHE A 245 -6.77 14.54 -11.65
C PHE A 245 -7.47 13.17 -11.73
N GLU A 246 -8.70 13.06 -11.25
CA GLU A 246 -9.47 11.81 -11.25
C GLU A 246 -9.66 11.25 -12.68
N ARG A 247 -10.01 12.09 -13.66
CA ARG A 247 -10.11 11.70 -15.09
C ARG A 247 -8.80 11.18 -15.67
N HIS A 248 -7.67 11.61 -15.14
CA HIS A 248 -6.33 11.22 -15.63
C HIS A 248 -5.71 10.08 -14.81
N GLY A 249 -6.45 9.41 -13.92
CA GLY A 249 -5.95 8.25 -13.19
C GLY A 249 -5.42 8.55 -11.79
N TRP A 250 -5.62 9.75 -11.26
CA TRP A 250 -5.12 10.14 -9.95
C TRP A 250 -6.25 10.19 -8.92
N ILE A 251 -6.05 9.54 -7.78
CA ILE A 251 -6.93 9.73 -6.64
C ILE A 251 -6.45 10.89 -5.77
N TRP A 252 -7.39 11.51 -5.07
CA TRP A 252 -7.17 12.67 -4.23
C TRP A 252 -7.38 12.36 -2.75
N GLY A 253 -6.44 12.81 -1.91
CA GLY A 253 -6.46 12.60 -0.47
C GLY A 253 -7.59 13.32 0.26
N GLY A 254 -8.26 14.30 -0.35
CA GLY A 254 -9.46 14.91 0.21
C GLY A 254 -10.72 14.04 0.16
N ARG A 255 -10.69 12.90 -0.56
CA ARG A 255 -11.76 11.88 -0.53
C ARG A 255 -11.67 10.95 0.69
N TRP A 256 -10.65 11.09 1.52
CA TRP A 256 -10.43 10.25 2.70
C TRP A 256 -11.07 10.85 3.94
N TYR A 257 -11.62 10.00 4.81
CA TYR A 257 -12.06 10.41 6.14
C TYR A 257 -10.89 11.06 6.90
N HIS A 258 -9.70 10.47 6.79
CA HIS A 258 -8.44 11.08 7.21
C HIS A 258 -7.84 11.90 6.07
N TYR A 259 -8.47 13.05 5.80
CA TYR A 259 -8.24 13.85 4.60
C TYR A 259 -6.81 14.45 4.52
N ASP A 260 -6.25 14.43 3.30
CA ASP A 260 -4.93 14.98 2.96
C ASP A 260 -5.04 15.75 1.64
N THR A 261 -5.53 16.99 1.69
CA THR A 261 -6.10 17.66 0.49
C THR A 261 -5.07 18.18 -0.52
N MET A 262 -3.79 18.32 -0.14
CA MET A 262 -2.71 18.58 -1.09
C MET A 262 -2.37 17.35 -1.91
N HIS A 263 -2.67 16.14 -1.41
CA HIS A 263 -2.11 14.90 -1.91
C HIS A 263 -2.91 14.30 -3.07
N PHE A 264 -2.21 14.02 -4.16
CA PHE A 264 -2.72 13.24 -5.28
C PHE A 264 -1.78 12.07 -5.57
N GLU A 265 -2.33 10.88 -5.79
CA GLU A 265 -1.54 9.70 -6.15
C GLU A 265 -2.12 8.95 -7.36
N TYR A 266 -1.24 8.49 -8.24
CA TYR A 266 -1.60 7.81 -9.48
C TYR A 266 -2.06 6.38 -9.21
N ARG A 267 -3.37 6.15 -9.34
CA ARG A 267 -4.09 4.91 -9.02
C ARG A 267 -5.19 4.66 -10.07
N PRO A 268 -4.81 4.41 -11.34
CA PRO A 268 -5.77 4.26 -12.45
C PRO A 268 -6.73 3.07 -12.29
N GLU A 269 -6.44 2.13 -11.40
CA GLU A 269 -7.36 1.04 -11.05
C GLU A 269 -8.58 1.51 -10.25
N LEU A 270 -8.50 2.68 -9.59
CA LEU A 270 -9.54 3.23 -8.73
C LEU A 270 -10.41 4.28 -9.41
N THR A 271 -9.99 4.88 -10.53
CA THR A 271 -10.66 6.05 -11.12
C THR A 271 -11.53 5.76 -12.34
N ARG A 272 -11.73 4.49 -12.69
CA ARG A 272 -12.48 4.10 -13.91
C ARG A 272 -13.89 4.67 -14.02
N ALA A 273 -14.54 4.94 -12.89
CA ALA A 273 -15.88 5.53 -12.84
C ALA A 273 -15.98 6.95 -13.43
N CYS A 274 -14.85 7.63 -13.67
CA CYS A 274 -14.84 8.91 -14.38
C CYS A 274 -15.10 8.79 -15.89
N HIS A 275 -15.02 7.57 -16.45
CA HIS A 275 -15.17 7.31 -17.89
C HIS A 275 -16.48 6.57 -18.23
N SER A 276 -17.35 6.38 -17.24
CA SER A 276 -18.64 5.70 -17.38
C SER A 276 -19.81 6.66 -17.47
#